data_AF-A0A519K1Y0-F1
#
_entry.id   AF-A0A519K1Y0-F1
#
_cell.length_a   1.000
_cell.length_b   1.000
_cell.length_c   1.000
_cell.angle_alpha   90.00
_cell.angle_beta   90.00
_cell.angle_gamma   90.00
#
_symmetry.space_group_name_H-M   'P 1'
#
loop_
_entity.id
_entity.type
_entity.pdbx_description
1 polymer ?
#
loop_
_entity_poly.entity_id
_entity_poly.type
_entity_poly.pdbx_seq_one_letter_code
_entity_poly.pdbx_strand_id
1 'polypeptide(L)'
;FALPVSDVDRLTVRYPDLLALIRDLRAMGETNVLAGNGRPLTRALIARAAQLYAERFGEPDGRIPATFEIIHLAGWAPHESQQKPLPRGSAKMRLADALGVREQTGEE
;
A
#
# COMPACT_ATOMS: atom_id res chain seq x y z
N PHE A 1 21.90 -1.85 -2.91
CA PHE A 1 21.40 -0.62 -2.28
C PHE A 1 21.70 -0.70 -0.79
N ALA A 2 21.91 0.45 -0.14
CA ALA A 2 22.09 0.55 1.30
C ALA A 2 20.98 1.44 1.88
N LEU A 3 20.65 1.26 3.16
CA LEU A 3 19.52 1.93 3.83
C LEU A 3 18.18 1.75 3.07
N PRO A 4 17.72 0.52 2.79
CA PRO A 4 16.39 0.35 2.21
C PRO A 4 15.32 0.87 3.14
N VAL A 5 14.38 1.62 2.57
CA VAL A 5 13.15 2.03 3.23
C VAL A 5 11.99 1.56 2.36
N SER A 6 11.07 0.83 2.98
CA SER A 6 9.81 0.41 2.37
C SER A 6 8.68 0.88 3.25
N ASP A 7 7.68 1.52 2.64
CA ASP A 7 6.48 1.98 3.31
C ASP A 7 5.24 1.74 2.43
N VAL A 8 4.06 1.68 3.06
CA VAL A 8 2.79 1.43 2.37
C VAL A 8 1.73 2.39 2.88
N ASP A 9 1.27 3.27 1.98
CA ASP A 9 0.13 4.14 2.22
C ASP A 9 -1.15 3.49 1.70
N ARG A 10 -2.19 3.42 2.55
CA ARG A 10 -3.50 2.87 2.19
C ARG A 10 -4.54 3.98 2.09
N LEU A 11 -5.13 4.15 0.92
CA LEU A 11 -6.15 5.15 0.65
C LEU A 11 -7.45 4.48 0.19
N THR A 12 -8.54 4.70 0.93
CA THR A 12 -9.89 4.29 0.50
C THR A 12 -10.62 5.48 -0.14
N VAL A 13 -10.98 5.33 -1.40
CA VAL A 13 -11.73 6.33 -2.19
C VAL A 13 -13.15 5.84 -2.44
N ARG A 14 -14.12 6.74 -2.33
CA ARG A 14 -15.55 6.41 -2.49
C ARG A 14 -16.05 6.85 -3.86
N TYR A 15 -16.51 5.91 -4.67
CA TYR A 15 -17.04 6.13 -6.02
C TYR A 15 -18.57 6.06 -6.05
N PRO A 16 -19.24 6.78 -6.96
CA PRO A 16 -20.69 6.68 -7.11
C PRO A 16 -21.13 5.32 -7.67
N ASP A 17 -20.34 4.71 -8.56
CA ASP A 17 -20.66 3.42 -9.18
C ASP A 17 -19.41 2.75 -9.78
N LEU A 18 -19.57 1.49 -10.22
CA LEU A 18 -18.50 0.71 -10.84
C LEU A 18 -17.96 1.35 -12.13
N LEU A 19 -18.80 2.05 -12.90
CA LEU A 19 -18.37 2.66 -14.15
C LEU A 19 -17.46 3.86 -13.89
N ALA A 20 -17.71 4.62 -12.82
CA ALA A 20 -16.82 5.69 -12.36
C ALA A 20 -15.45 5.14 -11.94
N LEU A 21 -15.43 4.08 -11.15
CA LEU A 21 -14.20 3.39 -10.76
C LEU A 21 -13.41 2.91 -11.99
N ILE A 22 -14.07 2.24 -12.93
CA ILE A 22 -13.41 1.74 -14.16
C ILE A 22 -12.86 2.89 -15.01
N ARG A 23 -13.55 4.04 -15.10
CA ARG A 23 -13.05 5.21 -15.83
C ARG A 23 -11.72 5.71 -15.24
N ASP A 24 -11.64 5.81 -13.91
CA ASP A 24 -10.43 6.26 -13.23
C ASP A 24 -9.28 5.26 -13.39
N LEU A 25 -9.54 3.96 -13.19
CA LEU A 25 -8.52 2.92 -13.40
C LEU A 25 -7.93 2.98 -14.82
N ARG A 26 -8.79 3.19 -15.84
CA ARG A 26 -8.31 3.37 -17.22
C ARG A 26 -7.47 4.62 -17.40
N ALA A 27 -7.84 5.73 -16.73
CA ALA A 27 -7.06 6.97 -16.77
C ALA A 27 -5.70 6.82 -16.05
N MET A 28 -5.61 5.95 -15.04
CA MET A 28 -4.37 5.57 -14.37
C MET A 28 -3.48 4.62 -15.19
N GLY A 29 -3.96 4.12 -16.33
CA GLY A 29 -3.25 3.12 -17.15
C GLY A 29 -3.45 1.68 -16.70
N GLU A 30 -4.30 1.43 -15.68
CA GLU A 30 -4.67 0.12 -15.14
C GLU A 30 -5.64 -0.60 -16.09
N THR A 31 -5.15 -0.89 -17.29
CA THR A 31 -5.89 -1.61 -18.33
C THR A 31 -5.48 -3.09 -18.34
N ASN A 32 -5.46 -3.73 -19.51
CA ASN A 32 -5.17 -5.16 -19.58
C ASN A 32 -3.66 -5.42 -19.45
N VAL A 33 -3.25 -6.11 -18.38
CA VAL A 33 -1.85 -6.53 -18.14
C VAL A 33 -1.56 -7.94 -18.71
N LEU A 34 -2.58 -8.68 -19.15
CA LEU A 34 -2.42 -10.06 -19.60
C LEU A 34 -1.87 -10.12 -21.03
N ALA A 35 -1.02 -11.11 -21.29
CA ALA A 35 -0.53 -11.43 -22.63
C ALA A 35 -1.67 -12.02 -23.48
N GLY A 36 -2.35 -11.15 -24.24
CA GLY A 36 -3.40 -11.51 -25.17
C GLY A 36 -4.72 -10.78 -24.92
N ASN A 37 -5.65 -10.95 -25.86
CA ASN A 37 -6.98 -10.36 -25.75
C ASN A 37 -7.91 -11.36 -25.06
N GLY A 38 -8.47 -10.96 -23.92
CA GLY A 38 -9.58 -11.68 -23.29
C GLY A 38 -10.85 -11.64 -24.15
N ARG A 39 -11.87 -12.41 -23.74
CA ARG A 39 -13.19 -12.34 -24.39
C ARG A 39 -13.73 -10.90 -24.30
N PRO A 40 -14.31 -10.35 -25.38
CA PRO A 40 -14.91 -9.02 -25.34
C PRO A 40 -15.98 -8.92 -24.26
N LEU A 41 -15.98 -7.81 -23.52
CA LEU A 41 -17.02 -7.52 -22.54
C LEU A 41 -18.29 -7.09 -23.26
N THR A 42 -19.41 -7.74 -22.95
CA THR A 42 -20.72 -7.33 -23.44
C THR A 42 -21.37 -6.32 -22.48
N ARG A 43 -22.31 -5.52 -22.99
CA ARG A 43 -23.09 -4.59 -22.15
C ARG A 43 -23.80 -5.32 -21.00
N ALA A 44 -24.37 -6.49 -21.27
CA ALA A 44 -25.04 -7.31 -20.27
C ALA A 44 -24.09 -7.78 -19.15
N LEU A 45 -22.87 -8.18 -19.52
CA LEU A 45 -21.84 -8.57 -18.54
C LEU A 45 -21.45 -7.39 -17.65
N ILE A 46 -21.19 -6.22 -18.23
CA ILE A 46 -20.83 -5.01 -17.47
C ILE A 46 -21.97 -4.60 -16.54
N ALA A 47 -23.22 -4.62 -17.01
CA ALA A 47 -24.38 -4.30 -16.19
C ALA A 47 -24.53 -5.26 -15.01
N ARG A 48 -24.36 -6.57 -15.25
CA ARG A 48 -24.41 -7.58 -14.18
C ARG A 48 -23.27 -7.42 -13.19
N ALA A 49 -22.07 -7.10 -13.66
CA ALA A 49 -20.93 -6.82 -12.81
C ALA A 49 -21.18 -5.59 -11.91
N ALA A 50 -21.70 -4.49 -12.47
CA ALA A 50 -22.03 -3.29 -11.70
C ALA A 50 -23.08 -3.57 -10.61
N GLN A 51 -24.13 -4.32 -10.94
CA GLN A 51 -25.14 -4.75 -9.98
C GLN A 51 -24.51 -5.57 -8.84
N LEU A 52 -23.75 -6.61 -9.18
CA LEU A 52 -23.10 -7.47 -8.18
C LEU A 52 -22.10 -6.70 -7.31
N TYR A 53 -21.41 -5.71 -7.90
CA TYR A 53 -20.45 -4.88 -7.17
C TYR A 53 -21.16 -3.99 -6.15
N ALA A 54 -22.26 -3.33 -6.55
CA ALA A 54 -23.07 -2.52 -5.64
C ALA A 54 -23.73 -3.39 -4.54
N GLU A 55 -24.24 -4.57 -4.86
CA GLU A 55 -24.83 -5.50 -3.87
C GLU A 55 -23.84 -5.97 -2.81
N ARG A 56 -22.56 -6.15 -3.18
CA ARG A 56 -21.54 -6.73 -2.30
C ARG A 56 -20.73 -5.69 -1.54
N PHE A 57 -20.51 -4.53 -2.14
CA PHE A 57 -19.60 -3.51 -1.62
C PHE A 57 -20.26 -2.13 -1.46
N GLY A 58 -21.53 -1.98 -1.85
CA GLY A 58 -22.25 -0.73 -1.68
C GLY A 58 -22.41 -0.36 -0.21
N GLU A 59 -22.14 0.90 0.10
CA GLU A 59 -22.34 1.51 1.41
C GLU A 59 -23.76 2.10 1.52
N PRO A 60 -24.22 2.52 2.72
CA PRO A 60 -25.60 2.97 2.94
C PRO A 60 -26.06 4.14 2.05
N ASP A 61 -25.15 4.94 1.51
CA ASP A 61 -25.44 6.03 0.58
C ASP A 61 -25.36 5.63 -0.91
N GLY A 62 -25.20 4.33 -1.18
CA GLY A 62 -25.13 3.77 -2.53
C GLY A 62 -23.76 3.90 -3.20
N ARG A 63 -22.76 4.49 -2.53
CA ARG A 63 -21.39 4.58 -3.05
C ARG A 63 -20.65 3.27 -2.84
N ILE A 64 -19.61 3.05 -3.64
CA ILE A 64 -18.71 1.90 -3.52
C ILE A 64 -17.31 2.36 -3.05
N PRO A 65 -16.70 1.71 -2.05
CA PRO A 65 -15.34 1.98 -1.65
C PRO A 65 -14.35 1.21 -2.54
N ALA A 66 -13.25 1.84 -2.88
CA ALA A 66 -12.10 1.23 -3.53
C ALA A 66 -10.83 1.58 -2.73
N THR A 67 -10.07 0.57 -2.31
CA THR A 67 -8.83 0.75 -1.56
C THR A 67 -7.64 0.66 -2.51
N PHE A 68 -6.80 1.68 -2.50
CA PHE A 68 -5.54 1.75 -3.23
C PHE A 68 -4.40 1.64 -2.23
N GLU A 69 -3.43 0.77 -2.53
CA GLU A 69 -2.18 0.66 -1.77
C GLU A 69 -1.07 1.30 -2.58
N ILE A 70 -0.43 2.33 -2.02
CA ILE A 70 0.68 3.05 -2.62
C ILE A 70 1.94 2.58 -1.92
N ILE A 71 2.78 1.86 -2.65
CA ILE A 71 4.02 1.28 -2.11
C ILE A 71 5.16 2.23 -2.41
N HIS A 72 5.78 2.74 -1.35
CA HIS A 72 6.96 3.59 -1.42
C HIS A 72 8.21 2.75 -1.20
N LEU A 73 9.13 2.79 -2.17
CA LEU A 73 10.41 2.11 -2.09
C LEU A 73 11.54 3.13 -2.33
N ALA A 74 12.37 3.32 -1.32
CA ALA A 74 13.56 4.16 -1.40
C ALA A 74 14.81 3.38 -1.01
N GLY A 75 15.92 3.70 -1.65
CA GLY A 75 17.20 3.11 -1.34
C GLY A 75 18.33 3.96 -1.88
N TRP A 76 19.45 3.99 -1.16
CA TRP A 76 20.62 4.76 -1.54
C TRP A 76 21.64 3.87 -2.23
N ALA A 77 22.31 4.44 -3.24
CA ALA A 77 23.53 3.85 -3.74
C ALA A 77 24.59 3.87 -2.62
N PRO A 78 25.39 2.81 -2.47
CA PRO A 78 26.47 2.80 -1.49
C PRO A 78 27.40 3.99 -1.69
N HIS A 79 27.78 4.66 -0.60
CA HIS A 79 28.74 5.76 -0.63
C HIS A 79 29.69 5.68 0.57
N GLU A 80 30.96 6.07 0.40
CA GLU A 80 31.97 5.93 1.45
C GLU A 80 31.67 6.76 2.70
N SER A 81 30.99 7.91 2.55
CA SER A 81 30.58 8.77 3.66
C SER A 81 29.37 8.25 4.44
N GLN A 82 28.78 7.13 4.01
CA GLN A 82 27.63 6.55 4.68
C GLN A 82 28.01 6.05 6.06
N GLN A 83 27.18 6.34 7.07
CA GLN A 83 27.41 5.88 8.43
C GLN A 83 27.52 4.36 8.48
N LYS A 84 28.61 3.88 9.10
CA LYS A 84 28.82 2.47 9.37
C LYS A 84 28.31 2.15 10.78
N PRO A 85 27.65 0.99 10.99
CA PRO A 85 27.31 0.55 12.33
C PRO A 85 28.56 0.50 13.21
N LEU A 86 28.44 0.96 14.45
CA LEU A 86 29.52 0.85 15.42
C LEU A 86 29.79 -0.63 15.77
N PRO A 87 31.00 -0.97 16.23
CA PRO A 87 31.30 -2.32 16.71
C PRO A 87 30.30 -2.78 17.77
N ARG A 88 29.88 -4.05 17.73
CA ARG A 88 29.02 -4.62 18.77
C ARG A 88 29.70 -4.47 20.14
N GLY A 89 28.94 -4.07 21.16
CA GLY A 89 29.45 -3.85 22.52
C GLY A 89 30.13 -2.49 22.77
N SER A 90 30.15 -1.59 21.79
CA SER A 90 30.75 -0.23 21.94
C SER A 90 29.82 0.81 22.59
N ALA A 91 28.69 0.39 23.16
CA ALA A 91 27.74 1.29 23.80
C ALA A 91 28.38 2.00 25.01
N LYS A 92 28.29 3.33 25.08
CA LYS A 92 28.86 4.15 26.16
C LYS A 92 27.88 4.43 27.30
N MET A 93 26.58 4.22 27.07
CA MET A 93 25.53 4.42 28.06
C MET A 93 24.37 3.44 27.81
N ARG A 94 23.54 3.25 28.82
CA ARG A 94 22.34 2.41 28.69
C ARG A 94 21.25 3.19 27.95
N LEU A 95 20.50 2.50 27.09
CA LEU A 95 19.39 3.11 26.35
C LEU A 95 18.25 3.56 27.28
N ALA A 96 17.99 2.79 28.35
CA ALA A 96 17.02 3.12 29.39
C ALA A 96 17.29 4.50 30.03
N ASP A 97 18.55 4.79 30.34
CA ASP A 97 18.97 6.08 30.91
C ASP A 97 18.76 7.23 29.92
N ALA A 98 19.05 7.00 28.62
CA ALA A 98 18.86 8.01 27.57
C ALA A 98 17.38 8.34 27.33
N LEU A 99 16.51 7.34 27.41
CA LEU A 99 15.07 7.46 27.16
C LEU A 99 14.26 7.81 28.43
N GLY A 100 14.88 7.78 29.61
CA GLY A 100 14.20 8.02 30.89
C GLY A 100 13.18 6.94 31.26
N VAL A 101 13.38 5.70 30.78
CA VAL A 101 12.46 4.58 30.99
C VAL A 101 13.11 3.47 31.80
N ARG A 102 12.30 2.68 32.52
CA ARG A 102 12.79 1.48 33.23
C ARG A 102 12.91 0.33 32.24
N GLU A 103 14.08 -0.29 32.17
CA GLU A 103 14.33 -1.45 31.32
C GLU A 103 13.51 -2.66 31.81
N GLN A 104 12.79 -3.31 30.89
CA GLN A 104 12.09 -4.57 31.14
C GLN A 104 12.87 -5.70 30.47
N THR A 105 13.51 -6.53 31.28
CA THR A 105 14.07 -7.80 30.81
C THR A 105 12.91 -8.78 30.74
N GLY A 106 12.65 -9.39 29.58
CA GLY A 106 11.48 -10.26 29.33
C GLY A 106 11.49 -11.60 30.07
N GLU A 107 11.88 -11.62 31.35
CA GLU A 107 11.82 -12.77 32.26
C GLU A 107 10.56 -12.77 33.15
N GLU A 108 9.59 -11.89 32.88
CA GLU A 108 8.21 -11.97 33.39
C GLU A 108 7.19 -11.83 32.25
#